data_AF-A0A3D5WNC3-F1
#
_entry.id   AF-A0A3D5WNC3-F1
#
_cell.length_a   1.000
_cell.length_b   1.000
_cell.length_c   1.000
_cell.angle_alpha   90.00
_cell.angle_beta   90.00
_cell.angle_gamma   90.00
#
_symmetry.space_group_name_H-M   'P 1'
#
loop_
_entity.id
_entity.type
_entity.pdbx_description
1 polymer ?
#
loop_
_entity_poly.entity_id
_entity_poly.type
_entity_poly.pdbx_seq_one_letter_code
_entity_poly.pdbx_strand_id
1 'polypeptide(L)'
;MGLNRAKDGKLLYHLTELKNLQSILNGGLQPRRQLEQSRMNFVDIADPEIILRRRNLELDSFVPFHFHPYSAFDAAVKHSHVNDTLLYICISRKFAQEHDFKILPKHPLAEENFTIYDYNEGLSKIDWDTMM
;
A
#
# COMPACT_ATOMS: atom_id res chain seq x y z
N MET A 1 15.23 3.96 -14.86
CA MET A 1 16.10 2.88 -14.33
C MET A 1 15.48 2.05 -13.18
N GLY A 2 14.25 2.31 -12.70
CA GLY A 2 13.66 1.59 -11.56
C GLY A 2 12.57 0.54 -11.87
N LEU A 3 11.92 0.59 -13.03
CA LEU A 3 10.65 -0.12 -13.28
C LEU A 3 10.83 -1.59 -13.73
N ASN A 4 11.92 -1.91 -14.44
CA ASN A 4 12.30 -3.31 -14.77
C ASN A 4 12.56 -4.21 -13.54
N ARG A 5 12.50 -3.69 -12.31
CA ARG A 5 12.69 -4.45 -11.06
C ARG A 5 11.39 -4.77 -10.33
N ALA A 6 10.24 -4.21 -10.73
CA ALA A 6 9.00 -4.44 -9.99
C ALA A 6 8.54 -5.91 -10.11
N LYS A 7 8.64 -6.53 -11.29
CA LYS A 7 8.25 -7.94 -11.48
C LYS A 7 9.12 -8.90 -10.66
N ASP A 8 10.43 -8.76 -10.77
CA ASP A 8 11.41 -9.68 -10.15
C ASP A 8 11.90 -9.23 -8.76
N GLY A 9 11.34 -8.13 -8.25
CA GLY A 9 11.68 -7.58 -6.94
C GLY A 9 11.38 -8.56 -5.80
N LYS A 10 12.08 -8.41 -4.68
CA LYS A 10 11.91 -9.28 -3.50
C LYS A 10 11.14 -8.64 -2.35
N LEU A 11 10.87 -7.35 -2.45
CA LEU A 11 10.24 -6.56 -1.40
C LEU A 11 8.88 -6.01 -1.85
N LEU A 12 8.08 -5.71 -0.85
CA LEU A 12 6.88 -4.88 -0.91
C LEU A 12 7.08 -3.67 -0.01
N TYR A 13 6.49 -2.54 -0.38
CA TYR A 13 6.79 -1.24 0.20
C TYR A 13 5.52 -0.57 0.72
N HIS A 14 5.53 -0.14 1.97
CA HIS A 14 4.49 0.69 2.57
C HIS A 14 5.07 2.05 2.93
N LEU A 15 4.60 3.10 2.27
CA LEU A 15 4.99 4.48 2.57
C LEU A 15 4.18 4.99 3.75
N THR A 16 4.84 5.59 4.74
CA THR A 16 4.22 6.22 5.91
C THR A 16 5.01 7.46 6.34
N GLU A 17 4.39 8.31 7.16
CA GLU A 17 5.09 9.38 7.86
C GLU A 17 5.86 8.85 9.08
N LEU A 18 6.98 9.50 9.43
CA LEU A 18 7.78 9.20 10.62
C LEU A 18 6.97 9.34 11.92
N LYS A 19 5.99 10.26 11.99
CA LYS A 19 5.13 10.43 13.17
C LYS A 19 4.33 9.17 13.50
N ASN A 20 4.08 8.30 12.53
CA ASN A 20 3.40 7.01 12.74
C ASN A 20 4.35 5.90 13.25
N LEU A 21 5.67 6.10 13.22
CA LEU A 21 6.62 5.03 13.49
C LEU A 21 6.47 4.46 14.91
N GLN A 22 6.29 5.32 15.91
CA GLN A 22 6.17 4.88 17.30
C GLN A 22 4.95 3.98 17.53
N SER A 23 3.79 4.31 16.96
CA SER A 23 2.59 3.50 17.10
C SER A 23 2.73 2.18 16.34
N ILE A 24 3.35 2.20 15.16
CA ILE A 24 3.62 1.00 14.37
C ILE A 24 4.58 0.06 15.11
N LEU A 25 5.62 0.57 15.76
CA LEU A 25 6.54 -0.26 16.55
C LEU A 25 5.85 -0.91 17.76
N ASN A 26 4.85 -0.23 18.34
CA ASN A 26 4.13 -0.73 19.51
C ASN A 26 2.99 -1.70 19.15
N GLY A 27 2.28 -1.46 18.05
CA GLY A 27 1.03 -2.16 17.70
C GLY A 27 1.06 -2.90 16.36
N GLY A 28 2.18 -2.85 15.65
CA GLY A 28 2.29 -3.32 14.27
C GLY A 28 1.61 -2.38 13.27
N LEU A 29 1.73 -2.72 11.98
CA LEU A 29 0.91 -2.11 10.94
C LEU A 29 -0.53 -2.64 11.04
N GLN A 30 -1.49 -1.72 11.10
CA GLN A 30 -2.90 -2.05 11.25
C GLN A 30 -3.74 -1.45 10.12
N PRO A 31 -4.82 -2.13 9.70
CA PRO A 31 -5.78 -1.55 8.77
C PRO A 31 -6.35 -0.23 9.30
N ARG A 32 -6.59 0.71 8.39
CA ARG A 32 -7.19 2.01 8.73
C ARG A 32 -8.46 1.85 9.57
N ARG A 33 -9.34 0.93 9.17
CA ARG A 33 -10.61 0.69 9.87
C ARG A 33 -10.39 0.39 11.36
N GLN A 34 -9.36 -0.37 11.68
CA GLN A 34 -9.02 -0.72 13.06
C GLN A 34 -8.41 0.47 13.82
N LEU A 35 -7.58 1.28 13.16
CA LEU A 35 -7.02 2.50 13.75
C LEU A 35 -8.13 3.49 14.13
N GLU A 36 -9.12 3.67 13.26
CA GLU A 36 -10.29 4.52 13.52
C GLU A 36 -11.14 4.00 14.69
N GLN A 37 -11.36 2.69 14.77
CA GLN A 37 -12.11 2.06 15.85
C GLN A 37 -11.39 2.14 17.21
N SER A 38 -10.06 1.99 17.21
CA SER A 38 -9.24 2.04 18.43
C SER A 38 -8.95 3.45 18.93
N ARG A 39 -9.39 4.50 18.20
CA ARG A 39 -9.12 5.92 18.50
C ARG A 39 -7.63 6.22 18.66
N MET A 40 -6.79 5.47 17.96
CA MET A 40 -5.36 5.74 17.91
C MET A 40 -5.11 6.96 17.03
N ASN A 41 -4.26 7.87 17.47
CA ASN A 41 -3.82 8.98 16.62
C ASN A 41 -2.83 8.45 15.57
N PHE A 42 -3.09 8.74 14.30
CA PHE A 42 -2.19 8.48 13.18
C PHE A 42 -2.33 9.60 12.16
N VAL A 43 -1.33 9.75 11.29
CA VAL A 43 -1.32 10.73 10.21
C VAL A 43 -1.55 10.02 8.88
N ASP A 44 -2.51 10.54 8.11
CA ASP A 44 -2.73 10.17 6.73
C ASP A 44 -1.76 10.87 5.80
N ILE A 45 -1.21 10.11 4.86
CA ILE A 45 -0.38 10.64 3.76
C ILE A 45 -1.08 10.55 2.40
N ALA A 46 -2.16 9.77 2.32
CA ALA A 46 -2.92 9.57 1.10
C ALA A 46 -3.92 10.71 0.92
N ASP A 47 -4.23 11.03 -0.32
CA ASP A 47 -5.28 12.00 -0.64
C ASP A 47 -6.63 11.58 -0.02
N PRO A 48 -7.41 12.51 0.55
CA PRO A 48 -8.70 12.22 1.16
C PRO A 48 -9.70 11.51 0.24
N GLU A 49 -9.69 11.78 -1.07
CA GLU A 49 -10.54 11.11 -2.06
C GLU A 49 -10.15 9.63 -2.21
N ILE A 50 -8.84 9.33 -2.19
CA ILE A 50 -8.34 7.95 -2.22
C ILE A 50 -8.78 7.20 -0.96
N ILE A 51 -8.68 7.84 0.21
CA ILE A 51 -9.12 7.27 1.48
C ILE A 51 -10.61 6.96 1.44
N LEU A 52 -11.43 7.92 1.01
CA LEU A 52 -12.88 7.76 0.92
C LEU A 52 -13.26 6.64 -0.05
N ARG A 53 -12.65 6.61 -1.24
CA ARG A 53 -12.93 5.57 -2.23
C ARG A 53 -12.52 4.19 -1.74
N ARG A 54 -11.36 4.06 -1.08
CA ARG A 54 -10.96 2.79 -0.45
C ARG A 54 -11.95 2.32 0.61
N ARG A 55 -12.48 3.23 1.43
CA ARG A 55 -13.52 2.89 2.42
C ARG A 55 -14.81 2.38 1.75
N ASN A 56 -15.28 3.06 0.70
CA ASN A 56 -16.49 2.66 -0.04
C ASN A 56 -16.35 1.28 -0.69
N LEU A 57 -15.10 0.90 -1.00
CA LEU A 57 -14.73 -0.39 -1.57
C LEU A 57 -14.32 -1.42 -0.50
N GLU A 58 -14.49 -1.11 0.79
CA GLU A 58 -14.08 -1.94 1.93
C GLU A 58 -12.58 -2.28 2.01
N LEU A 59 -11.75 -1.60 1.23
CA LEU A 59 -10.29 -1.77 1.17
C LEU A 59 -9.55 -1.15 2.36
N ASP A 60 -10.25 -0.38 3.19
CA ASP A 60 -9.77 0.16 4.48
C ASP A 60 -9.61 -0.93 5.56
N SER A 61 -10.11 -2.14 5.29
CA SER A 61 -9.86 -3.36 6.09
C SER A 61 -8.49 -4.02 5.82
N PHE A 62 -7.73 -3.51 4.85
CA PHE A 62 -6.38 -4.01 4.51
C PHE A 62 -5.30 -2.94 4.72
N VAL A 63 -4.07 -3.38 5.00
CA VAL A 63 -2.87 -2.54 4.94
C VAL A 63 -2.29 -2.59 3.52
N PRO A 64 -2.20 -1.46 2.79
CA PRO A 64 -1.71 -1.48 1.41
C PRO A 64 -0.18 -1.57 1.35
N PHE A 65 0.33 -2.36 0.40
CA PHE A 65 1.74 -2.38 0.02
C PHE A 65 1.89 -2.28 -1.50
N HIS A 66 2.98 -1.68 -1.95
CA HIS A 66 3.31 -1.54 -3.37
C HIS A 66 4.46 -2.46 -3.78
N PHE A 67 4.47 -2.88 -5.05
CA PHE A 67 5.53 -3.73 -5.60
C PHE A 67 6.82 -2.97 -5.92
N HIS A 68 6.78 -1.64 -5.95
CA HIS A 68 7.95 -0.77 -6.07
C HIS A 68 7.73 0.53 -5.29
N PRO A 69 8.81 1.15 -4.79
CA PRO A 69 8.77 2.55 -4.39
C PRO A 69 8.75 3.38 -5.70
N TYR A 70 8.18 4.59 -5.68
CA TYR A 70 8.10 5.50 -6.84
C TYR A 70 6.92 5.27 -7.81
N SER A 71 5.79 4.78 -7.31
CA SER A 71 4.52 4.87 -8.04
C SER A 71 4.08 6.33 -8.25
N ALA A 72 3.11 6.55 -9.14
CA ALA A 72 2.46 7.86 -9.28
C ALA A 72 1.88 8.36 -7.93
N PHE A 73 1.38 7.44 -7.10
CA PHE A 73 0.98 7.73 -5.73
C PHE A 73 2.16 8.21 -4.88
N ASP A 74 3.28 7.48 -4.85
CA ASP A 74 4.45 7.89 -4.06
C ASP A 74 4.98 9.26 -4.49
N ALA A 75 4.95 9.56 -5.79
CA ALA A 75 5.35 10.86 -6.33
C ALA A 75 4.41 11.98 -5.85
N ALA A 76 3.09 11.76 -5.91
CA ALA A 76 2.09 12.71 -5.44
C ALA A 76 2.22 12.96 -3.93
N VAL A 77 2.36 11.90 -3.13
CA VAL A 77 2.55 12.01 -1.68
C VAL A 77 3.81 12.79 -1.35
N LYS A 78 4.96 12.47 -1.96
CA LYS A 78 6.22 13.20 -1.71
C LYS A 78 6.13 14.67 -2.07
N HIS A 79 5.33 15.01 -3.08
CA HIS A 79 5.12 16.40 -3.47
C HIS A 79 4.25 17.15 -2.44
N SER A 80 3.15 16.55 -1.99
CA SER A 80 2.24 17.13 -1.01
C SER A 80 2.83 17.19 0.41
N HIS A 81 3.76 16.29 0.72
CA HIS A 81 4.40 16.15 2.04
C HIS A 81 5.87 16.56 2.03
N VAL A 82 6.23 17.62 1.28
CA VAL A 82 7.63 18.05 1.09
C VAL A 82 8.37 18.40 2.39
N ASN A 83 7.63 18.81 3.43
CA ASN A 83 8.18 19.18 4.74
C ASN A 83 8.11 18.04 5.77
N ASP A 84 7.47 16.93 5.44
CA ASP A 84 7.35 15.79 6.35
C ASP A 84 8.48 14.77 6.09
N THR A 85 8.87 14.06 7.15
CA THR A 85 9.81 12.95 7.00
C THR A 85 9.02 11.68 6.69
N LEU A 86 9.12 11.21 5.45
CA LEU A 86 8.51 9.97 4.99
C LEU A 86 9.50 8.80 5.08
N LEU A 87 8.98 7.61 5.37
CA LEU A 87 9.76 6.37 5.41
C LEU A 87 9.01 5.22 4.74
N TYR A 88 9.77 4.24 4.25
CA TYR A 88 9.21 2.99 3.76
C TYR A 88 9.39 1.89 4.80
N ILE A 89 8.30 1.20 5.11
CA ILE A 89 8.32 -0.10 5.76
C ILE A 89 8.32 -1.15 4.67
N CYS A 90 9.32 -2.03 4.70
CA CYS A 90 9.51 -3.05 3.69
C CYS A 90 9.27 -4.44 4.29
N ILE A 91 8.52 -5.27 3.58
CA ILE A 91 8.41 -6.70 3.88
C ILE A 91 8.88 -7.51 2.67
N SER A 92 9.30 -8.75 2.90
CA SER A 92 9.65 -9.64 1.80
C SER A 92 8.39 -10.18 1.11
N ARG A 93 8.47 -10.40 -0.21
CA ARG A 93 7.39 -11.07 -0.96
C ARG A 93 7.16 -12.49 -0.49
N LYS A 94 8.22 -13.18 -0.08
CA LYS A 94 8.14 -14.52 0.52
C LYS A 94 7.27 -14.49 1.78
N PHE A 95 7.51 -13.53 2.68
CA PHE A 95 6.68 -13.35 3.87
C PHE A 95 5.21 -13.10 3.49
N ALA A 96 4.95 -12.19 2.54
CA ALA A 96 3.58 -11.93 2.10
C ALA A 96 2.90 -13.18 1.52
N GLN A 97 3.63 -13.96 0.72
CA GLN A 97 3.17 -15.22 0.13
C GLN A 97 2.84 -16.28 1.19
N GLU A 98 3.64 -16.36 2.26
CA GLU A 98 3.48 -17.33 3.35
C GLU A 98 2.39 -16.92 4.37
N HIS A 99 1.93 -15.66 4.33
CA HIS A 99 0.99 -15.08 5.29
C HIS A 99 -0.32 -14.60 4.64
N ASP A 100 -0.77 -15.26 3.58
CA ASP A 100 -2.08 -15.08 2.94
C ASP A 100 -2.38 -13.64 2.49
N PHE A 101 -1.34 -12.88 2.12
CA PHE A 101 -1.54 -11.55 1.57
C PHE A 101 -2.37 -11.66 0.29
N LYS A 102 -3.25 -10.67 0.10
CA LYS A 102 -4.08 -10.57 -1.09
C LYS A 102 -3.46 -9.62 -2.10
N ILE A 103 -3.79 -9.84 -3.36
CA ILE A 103 -3.31 -9.01 -4.46
C ILE A 103 -4.49 -8.33 -5.14
N LEU A 104 -4.31 -7.03 -5.35
CA LEU A 104 -5.19 -6.20 -6.16
C LEU A 104 -4.40 -5.80 -7.42
N PRO A 105 -4.61 -6.47 -8.56
CA PRO A 105 -3.75 -6.31 -9.75
C PRO A 105 -3.85 -4.94 -10.42
N LYS A 106 -4.98 -4.26 -10.26
CA LYS A 106 -5.26 -2.94 -10.83
C LYS A 106 -5.47 -1.92 -9.72
N HIS A 107 -5.06 -0.68 -9.96
CA HIS A 107 -5.28 0.37 -8.98
C HIS A 107 -6.79 0.53 -8.69
N PRO A 108 -7.23 0.65 -7.42
CA PRO A 108 -8.66 0.76 -7.08
C PRO A 108 -9.36 1.98 -7.70
N LEU A 109 -8.58 2.94 -8.23
CA LEU A 109 -9.13 4.10 -8.92
C LEU A 109 -9.43 3.85 -10.41
N ALA A 110 -8.92 2.78 -11.00
CA ALA A 110 -8.99 2.53 -12.44
C ALA A 110 -10.33 1.98 -12.90
N GLU A 111 -11.02 1.20 -12.07
CA GLU A 111 -12.29 0.52 -12.43
C GLU A 111 -13.30 0.64 -11.28
N GLU A 112 -14.60 0.58 -11.61
CA GLU A 112 -15.69 0.53 -10.62
C GLU A 112 -15.77 -0.84 -9.92
N ASN A 113 -15.42 -1.89 -10.66
CA ASN A 113 -15.33 -3.25 -10.15
C ASN A 113 -13.87 -3.65 -10.04
N PHE A 114 -13.48 -4.19 -8.89
CA PHE A 114 -12.17 -4.78 -8.69
C PHE A 114 -12.33 -6.19 -8.13
N THR A 115 -11.30 -7.00 -8.31
CA THR A 115 -11.24 -8.35 -7.76
C THR A 115 -9.96 -8.49 -6.96
N ILE A 116 -10.13 -8.93 -5.72
CA ILE A 116 -9.02 -9.28 -4.84
C ILE A 116 -8.74 -10.76 -5.05
N TYR A 117 -7.48 -11.09 -5.29
CA TYR A 117 -7.03 -12.45 -5.53
C TYR A 117 -6.10 -12.92 -4.40
N ASP A 118 -5.98 -14.24 -4.26
CA ASP A 118 -4.91 -14.83 -3.47
C ASP A 118 -3.54 -14.52 -4.07
N TYR A 119 -2.49 -14.57 -3.23
CA TYR A 119 -1.18 -14.06 -3.57
C TYR A 119 -0.64 -14.54 -4.93
N ASN A 120 -0.59 -15.86 -5.11
CA ASN A 120 -0.01 -16.48 -6.31
C ASN A 120 -0.88 -16.25 -7.55
N GLU A 121 -2.21 -16.33 -7.40
CA GLU A 121 -3.12 -16.08 -8.51
C GLU A 121 -3.01 -14.62 -8.95
N GLY A 122 -3.14 -13.69 -8.03
CA GLY A 122 -3.10 -12.27 -8.34
C GLY A 122 -1.77 -11.82 -8.92
N LEU A 123 -0.63 -12.40 -8.49
CA LEU A 123 0.66 -12.14 -9.12
C LEU A 123 0.67 -12.45 -10.63
N SER A 124 -0.04 -13.52 -11.05
CA SER A 124 -0.16 -13.89 -12.47
C SER A 124 -1.14 -12.99 -13.25
N LYS A 125 -1.99 -12.24 -12.54
CA LYS A 125 -2.99 -11.31 -13.11
C LYS A 125 -2.48 -9.88 -13.22
N ILE A 126 -1.33 -9.55 -12.63
CA ILE A 126 -0.72 -8.22 -12.75
C ILE A 126 -0.24 -8.03 -14.18
N ASP A 127 -0.69 -6.94 -14.79
CA ASP A 127 -0.13 -6.42 -16.04
C ASP A 127 1.15 -5.67 -15.71
N TRP A 128 2.25 -6.41 -15.66
CA TRP A 128 3.58 -5.88 -15.35
C TRP A 128 4.08 -4.87 -16.40
N ASP A 129 3.55 -4.91 -17.62
CA ASP A 129 3.99 -4.02 -18.70
C ASP A 129 3.40 -2.61 -18.51
N THR A 130 2.20 -2.51 -17.94
CA THR A 130 1.62 -1.20 -17.54
C THR A 130 2.27 -0.59 -16.30
N MET A 131 3.11 -1.36 -15.60
CA MET A 131 3.94 -0.88 -14.50
C MET A 131 5.35 -0.45 -14.95
N MET A 132 5.63 -0.39 -16.27
CA MET A 132 6.91 0.06 -16.85
C MET A 132 7.03 1.57 -17.01
#